data_AF-A0A7J7KTR2-F1
#
_entry.id   AF-A0A7J7KTR2-F1
#
_cell.length_a   1.000
_cell.length_b   1.000
_cell.length_c   1.000
_cell.angle_alpha   90.00
_cell.angle_beta   90.00
_cell.angle_gamma   90.00
#
_symmetry.space_group_name_H-M   'P 1'
#
loop_
_entity.id
_entity.type
_entity.pdbx_description
1 polymer ?
#
loop_
_entity_poly.entity_id
_entity_poly.type
_entity_poly.pdbx_seq_one_letter_code
_entity_poly.pdbx_strand_id
1 'polypeptide(L)' 'MFSVVETKTLSALKIMCDDETPALVIDNGSENMKAGFAGDDAPRTVFPSVIGKPKHSVSWFLSQQV' A
#
# COMPACT_ATOMS: atom_id res chain seq x y z
N MET A 1 33.29 13.08 18.49
CA MET A 1 33.13 12.52 17.13
C MET A 1 32.03 11.47 17.19
N PHE A 2 30.78 11.90 17.15
CA PHE A 2 29.64 10.99 16.96
C PHE A 2 28.98 11.42 15.67
N SER A 3 29.06 10.51 14.70
CA SER A 3 28.67 10.73 13.32
C SER A 3 27.20 11.08 13.26
N VAL A 4 26.88 12.21 12.64
CA VAL A 4 25.57 12.51 12.08
C VAL A 4 25.27 11.39 11.09
N VAL A 5 24.44 10.43 11.48
CA VAL A 5 23.90 9.40 10.58
C VAL A 5 22.87 10.09 9.70
N GLU A 6 23.38 10.53 8.56
CA GLU A 6 22.74 10.81 7.28
C GLU A 6 21.21 10.75 7.25
N THR A 7 20.59 11.92 7.40
CA THR A 7 19.13 12.18 7.23
C THR A 7 18.67 12.12 5.77
N LYS A 8 19.34 11.36 4.88
CA LYS A 8 18.99 11.29 3.45
C LYS A 8 17.97 10.20 3.10
N THR A 9 17.73 9.23 3.98
CA THR A 9 16.70 8.20 3.76
C THR A 9 15.29 8.65 4.17
N LEU A 10 15.17 9.65 5.04
CA LEU A 10 13.86 10.19 5.43
C LEU A 10 13.24 11.13 4.38
N SER A 11 14.03 11.65 3.44
CA SER A 11 13.48 12.46 2.33
C SER A 11 12.78 11.62 1.26
N ALA A 12 13.03 10.31 1.19
CA ALA A 12 12.26 9.39 0.34
C ALA A 12 10.88 9.06 0.95
N LEU A 13 10.69 9.33 2.24
CA LEU A 13 9.40 9.28 2.94
C LEU A 13 8.72 10.66 2.99
N LYS A 14 9.24 11.62 2.22
CA LYS A 14 8.48 12.80 1.82
C LYS A 14 7.48 12.31 0.78
N ILE A 15 6.21 12.26 1.14
CA ILE A 15 5.11 12.18 0.18
C ILE A 15 5.48 13.14 -0.96
N MET A 16 5.70 12.59 -2.15
CA MET A 16 5.86 13.38 -3.37
C MET A 16 4.51 14.05 -3.60
N CYS A 17 4.28 15.16 -2.90
CA CYS A 17 3.09 15.99 -3.05
C CYS A 17 3.31 16.76 -4.35
N ASP A 18 3.11 16.08 -5.46
CA ASP A 18 2.70 16.75 -6.69
C ASP A 18 1.20 16.99 -6.50
N ASP A 19 0.81 18.27 -6.34
CA ASP A 19 -0.54 18.71 -5.96
C ASP A 19 -1.63 18.25 -6.97
N GLU A 20 -1.21 17.65 -8.09
CA GLU A 20 -2.07 17.11 -9.15
C GLU A 20 -2.40 15.61 -8.99
N THR A 21 -1.82 14.92 -8.00
CA THR A 21 -2.10 13.48 -7.78
C THR A 21 -3.12 13.27 -6.65
N PRO A 22 -4.33 12.76 -6.94
CA PRO A 22 -5.33 12.53 -5.91
C PRO A 22 -4.86 11.41 -4.96
N ALA A 23 -4.98 11.65 -3.66
CA ALA A 23 -4.58 10.67 -2.65
C ALA A 23 -5.43 9.38 -2.77
N LEU A 24 -4.79 8.23 -2.59
CA LEU A 24 -5.48 6.94 -2.51
C LEU A 24 -5.86 6.64 -1.07
N VAL A 25 -7.13 6.32 -0.83
CA VAL A 25 -7.65 5.87 0.46
C VAL A 25 -7.83 4.36 0.42
N ILE A 26 -7.31 3.68 1.44
CA ILE A 26 -7.39 2.23 1.60
C ILE A 26 -7.97 1.93 2.98
N ASP A 27 -9.13 1.30 3.02
CA ASP A 27 -9.77 0.80 4.24
C ASP A 27 -9.56 -0.72 4.35
N ASN A 28 -8.85 -1.14 5.40
CA ASN A 28 -8.56 -2.55 5.66
C ASN A 28 -9.61 -3.15 6.60
N GLY A 29 -10.83 -3.29 6.08
CA GLY A 29 -11.89 -4.01 6.76
C GLY A 29 -11.60 -5.51 6.80
N SER A 30 -12.03 -6.20 7.86
CA SER A 30 -11.84 -7.66 8.00
C SER A 30 -12.70 -8.50 7.04
N GLU A 31 -13.84 -7.96 6.61
CA GLU A 31 -14.72 -8.61 5.65
C GLU A 31 -14.36 -8.19 4.22
N ASN A 32 -14.29 -6.87 4.02
CA ASN A 32 -14.04 -6.28 2.73
C ASN A 32 -13.00 -5.17 2.86
N MET A 33 -12.03 -5.18 1.97
CA MET A 33 -11.10 -4.08 1.73
C MET A 33 -11.72 -3.15 0.70
N LYS A 34 -11.63 -1.84 0.96
CA LYS A 34 -12.17 -0.81 0.08
C LYS A 34 -11.04 0.12 -0.34
N ALA A 35 -11.01 0.49 -1.61
CA ALA A 35 -10.06 1.49 -2.10
C ALA A 35 -10.74 2.48 -3.05
N GLY A 36 -10.28 3.73 -3.01
CA GLY A 36 -10.80 4.82 -3.83
C GLY A 36 -9.93 6.06 -3.71
N PHE A 37 -10.13 7.02 -4.60
CA PHE A 37 -9.44 8.31 -4.48
C PHE A 37 -10.14 9.18 -3.43
N ALA A 38 -9.35 9.97 -2.71
CA ALA A 38 -9.86 10.94 -1.75
C ALA A 38 -10.76 11.95 -2.49
N GLY A 39 -11.98 12.15 -1.99
CA GLY A 39 -12.98 13.05 -2.58
C GLY A 39 -14.02 12.37 -3.47
N ASP A 40 -13.85 11.09 -3.82
CA ASP A 40 -14.92 10.30 -4.45
C ASP A 40 -16.03 10.00 -3.42
N ASP A 41 -17.30 10.00 -3.88
CA ASP A 41 -18.49 9.76 -3.02
C ASP A 41 -18.57 8.31 -2.50
N ALA A 42 -17.92 7.37 -3.18
CA ALA A 42 -17.94 5.96 -2.86
C ALA A 42 -16.59 5.30 -3.21
N PRO A 43 -16.24 4.17 -2.56
CA PRO A 43 -15.04 3.42 -2.92
C PRO A 43 -15.16 2.91 -4.36
N ARG A 44 -14.11 3.06 -5.14
CA ARG A 44 -14.04 2.56 -6.53
C ARG A 44 -14.00 1.04 -6.60
N THR A 45 -13.39 0.42 -5.60
CA THR A 45 -13.33 -1.04 -5.50
C THR A 45 -13.60 -1.50 -4.09
N VAL A 46 -14.32 -2.62 -4.00
CA VAL A 46 -14.60 -3.36 -2.79
C VAL A 46 -14.28 -4.81 -3.11
N PHE A 47 -13.35 -5.41 -2.37
CA PHE A 47 -12.99 -6.82 -2.54
C PHE A 47 -12.93 -7.53 -1.19
N PRO A 48 -13.22 -8.84 -1.14
CA PRO A 48 -13.13 -9.60 0.10
C PRO A 48 -11.70 -9.61 0.66
N SER A 49 -11.56 -9.53 1.97
CA SER A 49 -10.27 -9.57 2.67
C SER A 49 -9.74 -11.01 2.84
N VAL A 50 -9.74 -11.77 1.75
CA VAL A 50 -9.36 -13.20 1.70
C VAL A 50 -8.45 -13.45 0.50
N ILE A 51 -7.37 -14.20 0.72
CA ILE A 51 -6.49 -14.68 -0.37
C ILE A 51 -6.61 -16.20 -0.54
N GLY A 52 -6.66 -16.66 -1.80
CA GLY A 52 -6.57 -18.07 -2.13
C GLY A 52 -5.12 -18.54 -2.15
N LYS A 53 -4.77 -19.53 -1.34
CA LYS A 53 -3.45 -20.18 -1.38
C LYS A 53 -3.53 -21.55 -2.06
N PRO A 54 -2.71 -21.82 -3.09
CA PRO A 54 -2.70 -23.14 -3.72
C PRO A 54 -2.23 -24.26 -2.81
N LYS A 55 -2.93 -25.41 -2.94
CA LYS A 55 -2.77 -26.58 -2.08
C LYS A 55 -1.47 -27.33 -2.32
N HIS A 56 -0.98 -27.32 -3.57
CA HIS A 56 0.31 -27.88 -3.94
C HIS A 56 1.34 -26.76 -3.99
N SER A 57 2.40 -26.90 -3.20
CA SER A 57 3.43 -25.88 -2.99
C SER A 57 4.25 -25.67 -4.26
N VAL A 58 3.84 -24.71 -5.08
CA VAL A 58 4.80 -23.87 -5.80
C VAL A 58 5.14 -22.72 -4.85
N SER A 59 6.41 -22.35 -4.74
CA SER A 59 6.84 -21.35 -3.76
C SER A 59 6.17 -19.98 -4.01
N TRP A 60 5.12 -19.66 -3.24
CA TRP A 60 4.31 -18.43 -3.36
C TRP A 60 5.02 -17.18 -2.82
N PHE A 61 5.94 -17.37 -1.87
CA PHE A 61 6.63 -16.28 -1.21
C PHE A 61 7.75 -15.68 -2.06
N LEU A 62 8.26 -16.41 -3.07
CA LEU A 62 9.33 -15.91 -3.92
C LEU A 62 8.84 -14.92 -5.02
N SER A 63 7.53 -14.65 -5.12
CA SER A 63 7.00 -13.72 -6.12
C SER A 63 6.40 -12.43 -5.56
N GLN A 64 6.38 -12.22 -4.23
CA GLN A 64 5.78 -11.02 -3.62
C GLN A 64 6.81 -9.99 -3.11
N GLN A 65 8.08 -10.13 -3.48
CA GLN A 65 9.06 -9.05 -3.40
C GLN A 65 9.15 -8.35 -4.77
N VAL A 66 8.17 -7.50 -5.06
CA VAL A 66 8.28 -6.39 -6.02
C VAL A 66 7.53 -5.19 -5.48
#